data_AF-A0A382GGB2-F1
#
_entry.id   AF-A0A382GGB2-F1
#
_cell.length_a   1.000
_cell.length_b   1.000
_cell.length_c   1.000
_cell.angle_alpha   90.00
_cell.angle_beta   90.00
_cell.angle_gamma   90.00
#
_symmetry.space_group_name_H-M   'P 1'
#
loop_
_entity.id
_entity.type
_entity.pdbx_description
1 polymer ?
#
loop_
_entity_poly.entity_id
_entity_poly.type
_entity_poly.pdbx_seq_one_letter_code
_entity_poly.pdbx_strand_id
1 'polypeptide(L)'
;MKLITFMLMAVAVCFLTVSGMAGLDDQLVSAWTFDDGTANDHFGSNNGAFKNGAKTGAGKKGQGLVLANPKNPAAGKNTGQYVEVPSSKSLEQSDGVFSISLWFNAKTGGGRNHSGVFFKGEKIGWGPLFMVRAATTSAVNMTFGSCWKGAEGWFACDNSYKEGEWTHVAYVVDGKTATAYVNNKIPASG
;
A
#
# COMPACT_ATOMS: atom_id res chain seq x y z
N MET A 1 -46.66 3.41 3.91
CA MET A 1 -45.75 3.77 2.79
C MET A 1 -44.31 4.11 3.20
N LYS A 2 -44.02 4.65 4.41
CA LYS A 2 -42.64 5.01 4.82
C LYS A 2 -41.73 3.84 5.26
N LEU A 3 -42.29 2.73 5.75
CA LEU A 3 -41.50 1.58 6.25
C LEU A 3 -40.91 0.71 5.12
N ILE A 4 -41.69 0.49 4.06
CA ILE A 4 -41.31 -0.39 2.93
C ILE A 4 -40.16 0.24 2.13
N THR A 5 -40.17 1.55 1.94
CA THR A 5 -39.08 2.27 1.24
C THR A 5 -37.77 2.24 2.03
N PHE A 6 -37.80 2.34 3.36
CA PHE A 6 -36.61 2.23 4.21
C PHE A 6 -35.98 0.83 4.16
N MET A 7 -36.80 -0.22 4.17
CA MET A 7 -36.34 -1.60 4.10
C MET A 7 -35.76 -1.94 2.72
N LEU A 8 -36.37 -1.44 1.63
CA LEU A 8 -35.81 -1.57 0.27
C LEU A 8 -34.48 -0.81 0.10
N MET A 9 -34.33 0.38 0.68
CA MET A 9 -33.07 1.12 0.65
C MET A 9 -31.97 0.40 1.47
N ALA A 10 -32.30 -0.09 2.67
CA ALA A 10 -31.35 -0.83 3.51
C ALA A 10 -30.89 -2.13 2.82
N VAL A 11 -31.82 -2.87 2.20
CA VAL A 11 -31.51 -4.11 1.48
C VAL A 11 -30.69 -3.84 0.22
N ALA A 12 -31.00 -2.79 -0.56
CA ALA A 12 -30.21 -2.40 -1.73
C ALA A 12 -28.79 -1.93 -1.36
N VAL A 13 -28.63 -1.17 -0.27
CA VAL A 13 -27.32 -0.79 0.26
C VAL A 13 -26.53 -2.04 0.69
N CYS A 14 -27.16 -2.99 1.39
CA CYS A 14 -26.53 -4.24 1.76
C CYS A 14 -26.08 -5.06 0.53
N PHE A 15 -26.92 -5.23 -0.50
CA PHE A 15 -26.53 -5.97 -1.71
C PHE A 15 -25.38 -5.31 -2.47
N LEU A 16 -25.39 -3.98 -2.62
CA LEU A 16 -24.30 -3.24 -3.28
C LEU A 16 -22.98 -3.32 -2.50
N THR A 17 -23.04 -3.31 -1.17
CA THR A 17 -21.84 -3.49 -0.33
C THR A 17 -21.28 -4.91 -0.39
N VAL A 18 -22.15 -5.93 -0.48
CA VAL A 18 -21.74 -7.34 -0.54
C VAL A 18 -21.14 -7.69 -1.90
N SER A 19 -21.71 -7.20 -3.01
CA SER A 19 -21.15 -7.44 -4.35
C SER A 19 -19.77 -6.79 -4.54
N GLY A 20 -19.55 -5.61 -3.93
CA GLY A 20 -18.26 -4.93 -3.97
C GLY A 20 -17.18 -5.66 -3.17
N MET A 21 -17.53 -6.23 -2.01
CA MET A 21 -16.60 -7.04 -1.22
C MET A 21 -16.27 -8.38 -1.88
N ALA A 22 -17.26 -9.09 -2.40
CA ALA A 22 -17.05 -10.36 -3.09
C ALA A 22 -16.14 -10.20 -4.33
N GLY A 23 -16.28 -9.12 -5.09
CA GLY A 23 -15.43 -8.85 -6.26
C GLY A 23 -13.98 -8.47 -5.93
N LEU A 24 -13.68 -8.04 -4.69
CA LEU A 24 -12.30 -7.78 -4.25
C LEU A 24 -11.58 -9.09 -3.89
N ASP A 25 -12.29 -10.04 -3.29
CA ASP A 25 -11.70 -11.31 -2.86
C ASP A 25 -11.34 -12.21 -4.05
N ASP A 26 -12.11 -12.17 -5.14
CA ASP A 26 -11.88 -13.01 -6.34
C ASP A 26 -10.56 -12.71 -7.08
N GLN A 27 -9.99 -11.52 -6.90
CA GLN A 27 -8.75 -11.08 -7.56
C GLN A 27 -7.64 -10.71 -6.56
N LEU A 28 -7.88 -10.92 -5.27
CA LEU A 28 -6.85 -10.72 -4.26
C LEU A 28 -5.74 -11.76 -4.49
N VAL A 29 -4.49 -11.33 -4.46
CA VAL A 29 -3.34 -12.24 -4.64
C VAL A 29 -2.62 -12.49 -3.32
N SER A 30 -2.59 -11.47 -2.46
CA SER A 30 -1.89 -11.51 -1.18
C SER A 30 -2.47 -10.51 -0.19
N ALA A 31 -2.45 -10.87 1.09
CA ALA A 31 -2.81 -9.98 2.19
C ALA A 31 -1.94 -10.24 3.42
N TRP A 32 -1.16 -9.24 3.85
CA TRP A 32 -0.40 -9.30 5.09
C TRP A 32 -1.14 -8.52 6.18
N THR A 33 -1.85 -9.23 7.05
CA THR A 33 -2.64 -8.63 8.14
C THR A 33 -1.80 -8.38 9.40
N PHE A 34 -0.78 -9.19 9.63
CA PHE A 34 0.08 -9.20 10.82
C PHE A 34 -0.65 -9.55 12.14
N ASP A 35 -1.92 -9.94 12.08
CA ASP A 35 -2.76 -10.21 13.27
C ASP A 35 -2.29 -11.45 14.05
N ASP A 36 -1.64 -12.41 13.37
CA ASP A 36 -1.06 -13.60 13.97
C ASP A 36 0.38 -13.39 14.49
N GLY A 37 0.89 -12.16 14.45
CA GLY A 37 2.26 -11.85 14.87
C GLY A 37 3.33 -12.23 13.83
N THR A 38 2.95 -12.67 12.63
CA THR A 38 3.87 -13.08 11.58
C THR A 38 3.81 -12.15 10.36
N ALA A 39 4.77 -12.30 9.45
CA ALA A 39 4.76 -11.66 8.14
C ALA A 39 4.18 -12.59 7.06
N ASN A 40 3.38 -13.59 7.44
CA ASN A 40 2.77 -14.52 6.49
C ASN A 40 1.68 -13.83 5.67
N ASP A 41 1.51 -14.31 4.45
CA ASP A 41 0.38 -13.98 3.60
C ASP A 41 -0.84 -14.79 4.07
N HIS A 42 -1.91 -14.09 4.44
CA HIS A 42 -3.16 -14.69 4.95
C HIS A 42 -4.15 -15.03 3.83
N PHE A 43 -3.84 -14.67 2.59
CA PHE A 43 -4.68 -14.98 1.44
C PHE A 43 -3.97 -15.92 0.46
N GLY A 44 -2.76 -15.56 0.04
CA GLY A 44 -1.96 -16.31 -0.92
C GLY A 44 -0.83 -17.07 -0.27
N SER A 45 0.28 -17.20 -1.02
CA SER A 45 1.50 -17.90 -0.59
C SER A 45 2.73 -16.99 -0.57
N ASN A 46 2.55 -15.66 -0.66
CA ASN A 46 3.65 -14.71 -0.72
C ASN A 46 4.13 -14.31 0.69
N ASN A 47 4.53 -15.30 1.48
CA ASN A 47 4.99 -15.08 2.85
C ASN A 47 6.20 -14.14 2.88
N GLY A 48 6.18 -13.21 3.81
CA GLY A 48 7.29 -12.31 4.08
C GLY A 48 8.15 -12.76 5.27
N ALA A 49 9.26 -12.06 5.47
CA ALA A 49 10.13 -12.19 6.63
C ALA A 49 10.46 -10.82 7.20
N PHE A 50 10.34 -10.65 8.52
CA PHE A 50 10.79 -9.44 9.21
C PHE A 50 12.30 -9.29 9.12
N LYS A 51 12.77 -8.06 8.87
CA LYS A 51 14.20 -7.73 8.80
C LYS A 51 14.54 -6.62 9.78
N ASN A 52 15.76 -6.68 10.31
CA ASN A 52 16.38 -5.62 11.13
C ASN A 52 15.58 -5.22 12.38
N GLY A 53 14.82 -6.15 12.95
CA GLY A 53 14.00 -5.90 14.14
C GLY A 53 12.61 -5.32 13.84
N ALA A 54 12.17 -5.33 12.58
CA ALA A 54 10.76 -5.18 12.25
C ALA A 54 9.93 -6.21 13.01
N LYS A 55 8.71 -5.83 13.40
CA LYS A 55 7.81 -6.66 14.21
C LYS A 55 6.38 -6.21 14.01
N THR A 56 5.46 -6.98 14.57
CA THR A 56 4.06 -6.57 14.67
C THR A 56 3.83 -5.67 15.88
N GLY A 57 2.74 -4.90 15.84
CA GLY A 57 2.24 -4.08 16.94
C GLY A 57 0.88 -3.50 16.57
N ALA A 58 0.39 -2.50 17.32
CA ALA A 58 -0.92 -1.90 17.04
C ALA A 58 -1.02 -1.29 15.63
N GLY A 59 -1.96 -1.79 14.83
CA GLY A 59 -2.27 -1.31 13.48
C GLY A 59 -3.48 -0.37 13.45
N LYS A 60 -3.99 -0.09 12.24
CA LYS A 60 -5.22 0.71 12.07
C LYS A 60 -6.44 -0.02 12.65
N LYS A 61 -6.47 -1.34 12.45
CA LYS A 61 -7.39 -2.31 13.04
C LYS A 61 -6.56 -3.54 13.35
N GLY A 62 -6.72 -4.12 14.54
CA GLY A 62 -5.89 -5.26 14.97
C GLY A 62 -4.41 -4.89 15.06
N GLN A 63 -3.56 -5.83 14.67
CA GLN A 63 -2.12 -5.62 14.55
C GLN A 63 -1.75 -5.01 13.18
N GLY A 64 -0.47 -4.69 13.03
CA GLY A 64 0.13 -4.21 11.80
C GLY A 64 1.65 -4.26 11.90
N LEU A 65 2.32 -4.00 10.78
CA LEU A 65 3.77 -3.86 10.73
C LEU A 65 4.23 -2.58 11.44
N VAL A 66 5.18 -2.71 12.36
CA VAL A 66 5.83 -1.59 13.04
C VAL A 66 7.30 -1.51 12.62
N LEU A 67 7.67 -0.39 12.02
CA LEU A 67 9.02 -0.04 11.60
C LEU A 67 9.57 1.08 12.49
N ALA A 68 10.10 0.70 13.65
CA ALA A 68 10.79 1.58 14.58
C ALA A 68 12.30 1.59 14.31
N ASN A 69 12.70 2.19 13.18
CA ASN A 69 14.11 2.29 12.81
C ASN A 69 14.96 2.83 13.98
N PRO A 70 16.02 2.11 14.42
CA PRO A 70 16.81 2.52 15.57
C PRO A 70 17.56 3.84 15.34
N LYS A 71 17.84 4.17 14.08
CA LYS A 71 18.36 5.46 13.64
C LYS A 71 17.54 5.92 12.44
N ASN A 72 17.09 7.18 12.47
CA ASN A 72 16.36 7.78 11.35
C ASN A 72 17.14 8.99 10.79
N PRO A 73 17.66 8.95 9.53
CA PRO A 73 17.49 7.86 8.56
C PRO A 73 18.34 6.64 8.93
N ALA A 74 17.91 5.46 8.48
CA ALA A 74 18.73 4.26 8.54
C ALA A 74 20.02 4.52 7.74
N ALA A 75 21.17 4.25 8.34
CA ALA A 75 22.48 4.49 7.72
C ALA A 75 23.06 3.18 7.19
N GLY A 76 23.51 3.17 5.93
CA GLY A 76 24.08 1.98 5.29
C GLY A 76 23.05 1.15 4.51
N LYS A 77 23.56 0.22 3.70
CA LYS A 77 22.73 -0.67 2.88
C LYS A 77 22.01 -1.69 3.76
N ASN A 78 20.71 -1.87 3.54
CA ASN A 78 19.87 -2.88 4.20
C ASN A 78 19.86 -2.79 5.75
N THR A 79 19.95 -1.59 6.33
CA THR A 79 19.89 -1.40 7.79
C THR A 79 18.53 -0.89 8.29
N GLY A 80 17.67 -0.42 7.38
CA GLY A 80 16.29 -0.04 7.73
C GLY A 80 15.44 -1.28 8.05
N GLN A 81 14.39 -1.09 8.84
CA GLN A 81 13.40 -2.11 9.14
C GLN A 81 12.42 -2.27 7.99
N TYR A 82 12.09 -3.51 7.62
CA TYR A 82 11.13 -3.82 6.57
C TYR A 82 10.64 -5.27 6.71
N VAL A 83 9.62 -5.62 5.92
CA VAL A 83 9.26 -7.01 5.59
C VAL A 83 9.77 -7.29 4.19
N GLU A 84 10.54 -8.36 4.05
CA GLU A 84 10.99 -8.85 2.76
C GLU A 84 10.04 -9.93 2.26
N VAL A 85 9.44 -9.71 1.10
CA VAL A 85 8.60 -10.70 0.42
C VAL A 85 9.39 -11.23 -0.78
N PRO A 86 9.72 -12.54 -0.85
CA PRO A 86 10.36 -13.12 -2.02
C PRO A 86 9.54 -12.90 -3.29
N SER A 87 10.22 -12.67 -4.41
CA SER A 87 9.54 -12.55 -5.70
C SER A 87 8.85 -13.86 -6.07
N SER A 88 7.66 -13.77 -6.66
CA SER A 88 6.90 -14.90 -7.18
C SER A 88 6.17 -14.48 -8.44
N LYS A 89 5.73 -15.46 -9.25
CA LYS A 89 4.97 -15.19 -10.49
C LYS A 89 3.67 -14.43 -10.23
N SER A 90 3.01 -14.66 -9.09
CA SER A 90 1.75 -13.98 -8.77
C SER A 90 1.95 -12.50 -8.39
N LEU A 91 3.17 -12.11 -8.03
CA LEU A 91 3.56 -10.72 -7.76
C LEU A 91 4.20 -10.02 -8.97
N GLU A 92 4.17 -10.62 -10.16
CA GLU A 92 4.64 -9.97 -11.38
C GLU A 92 3.49 -9.30 -12.14
N GLN A 93 3.76 -8.18 -12.79
CA GLN A 93 2.78 -7.41 -13.56
C GLN A 93 2.84 -7.76 -15.05
N SER A 94 2.67 -9.03 -15.44
CA SER A 94 2.91 -9.44 -16.83
C SER A 94 1.98 -8.77 -17.86
N ASP A 95 0.78 -8.36 -17.45
CA ASP A 95 -0.25 -7.70 -18.27
C ASP A 95 -0.39 -6.19 -17.95
N GLY A 96 0.38 -5.67 -16.99
CA GLY A 96 0.30 -4.28 -16.56
C GLY A 96 -0.98 -3.93 -15.80
N VAL A 97 -1.73 -4.92 -15.30
CA VAL A 97 -2.96 -4.73 -14.53
C VAL A 97 -2.74 -5.18 -13.09
N PHE A 98 -2.86 -4.28 -12.13
CA PHE A 98 -2.73 -4.62 -10.71
C PHE A 98 -3.30 -3.53 -9.81
N SER A 99 -3.49 -3.88 -8.55
CA SER A 99 -3.72 -2.90 -7.49
C SER A 99 -2.94 -3.24 -6.23
N ILE A 100 -2.53 -2.22 -5.48
CA ILE A 100 -1.94 -2.35 -4.15
C ILE A 100 -2.68 -1.39 -3.25
N SER A 101 -3.16 -1.86 -2.10
CA SER A 101 -3.79 -0.99 -1.10
C SER A 101 -3.27 -1.32 0.30
N LEU A 102 -3.14 -0.28 1.13
CA LEU A 102 -2.78 -0.44 2.54
C LEU A 102 -3.16 0.79 3.37
N TRP A 103 -3.23 0.59 4.68
CA TRP A 103 -3.21 1.67 5.66
C TRP A 103 -1.79 1.88 6.16
N PHE A 104 -1.33 3.13 6.18
CA PHE A 104 -0.05 3.48 6.80
C PHE A 104 -0.21 4.67 7.76
N ASN A 105 0.75 4.78 8.68
CA ASN A 105 0.86 5.90 9.60
C ASN A 105 2.35 6.24 9.74
N ALA A 106 2.82 7.22 8.98
CA ALA A 106 4.14 7.77 9.22
C ALA A 106 4.09 8.55 10.54
N LYS A 107 4.89 8.16 11.54
CA LYS A 107 5.01 8.92 12.79
C LYS A 107 5.65 10.28 12.52
N THR A 108 5.47 11.23 13.43
CA THR A 108 6.09 12.56 13.34
C THR A 108 7.59 12.45 13.08
N GLY A 109 8.08 13.14 12.04
CA GLY A 109 9.45 13.07 11.56
C GLY A 109 9.79 11.79 10.77
N GLY A 110 8.82 10.96 10.43
CA GLY A 110 8.95 9.72 9.67
C GLY A 110 8.81 9.90 8.16
N GLY A 111 8.02 10.88 7.73
CA GLY A 111 7.83 11.28 6.35
C GLY A 111 9.04 12.04 5.81
N ARG A 112 9.80 11.40 4.92
CA ARG A 112 11.04 11.95 4.38
C ARG A 112 11.19 11.61 2.92
N ASN A 113 12.13 12.29 2.26
CA ASN A 113 12.44 12.04 0.87
C ASN A 113 12.77 10.56 0.63
N HIS A 114 11.96 9.90 -0.19
CA HIS A 114 12.10 8.49 -0.58
C HIS A 114 12.02 7.47 0.58
N SER A 115 11.22 7.73 1.61
CA SER A 115 10.91 6.67 2.60
C SER A 115 9.85 5.73 2.03
N GLY A 116 10.24 4.48 1.80
CA GLY A 116 9.36 3.48 1.19
C GLY A 116 8.18 3.13 2.08
N VAL A 117 6.97 3.24 1.51
CA VAL A 117 5.74 2.69 2.08
C VAL A 117 5.56 1.26 1.56
N PHE A 118 5.75 1.07 0.26
CA PHE A 118 5.96 -0.23 -0.36
C PHE A 118 6.80 -0.06 -1.63
N PHE A 119 7.55 -1.09 -2.02
CA PHE A 119 8.13 -1.17 -3.34
C PHE A 119 8.42 -2.63 -3.71
N LYS A 120 8.48 -2.90 -5.01
CA LYS A 120 9.11 -4.10 -5.55
C LYS A 120 10.08 -3.69 -6.64
N GLY A 121 11.26 -4.29 -6.62
CA GLY A 121 12.33 -4.09 -7.59
C GLY A 121 13.69 -4.01 -6.90
N GLU A 122 14.71 -3.58 -7.62
CA GLU A 122 16.08 -3.52 -7.12
C GLU A 122 16.24 -2.48 -6.01
N LYS A 123 15.65 -1.29 -6.18
CA LYS A 123 15.69 -0.23 -5.17
C LYS A 123 14.54 0.76 -5.34
N ILE A 124 14.24 1.46 -4.25
CA ILE A 124 13.41 2.67 -4.29
C ILE A 124 14.27 3.87 -4.67
N GLY A 125 13.74 4.77 -5.50
CA GLY A 125 14.51 5.91 -6.01
C GLY A 125 14.07 6.33 -7.41
N TRP A 126 14.98 7.02 -8.08
CA TRP A 126 14.86 7.42 -9.48
C TRP A 126 15.37 6.34 -10.42
N GLY A 127 14.82 6.34 -11.63
CA GLY A 127 15.15 5.44 -12.71
C GLY A 127 14.33 4.14 -12.70
N PRO A 128 14.47 3.32 -13.76
CA PRO A 128 13.66 2.12 -13.98
C PRO A 128 14.12 0.92 -13.16
N LEU A 129 14.27 1.11 -11.84
CA LEU A 129 14.82 0.13 -10.88
C LEU A 129 13.78 -0.39 -9.89
N PHE A 130 12.53 0.00 -10.08
CA PHE A 130 11.36 -0.55 -9.38
C PHE A 130 10.31 -0.99 -10.40
N MET A 131 9.62 -2.10 -10.13
CA MET A 131 8.39 -2.43 -10.83
C MET A 131 7.28 -1.49 -10.38
N VAL A 132 7.16 -1.30 -9.06
CA VAL A 132 6.11 -0.47 -8.44
C VAL A 132 6.63 0.12 -7.14
N ARG A 133 6.21 1.34 -6.79
CA ARG A 133 6.50 1.98 -5.50
C ARG A 133 5.40 2.93 -5.03
N ALA A 134 5.36 3.10 -3.71
CA ALA A 134 4.92 4.33 -3.06
C ALA A 134 5.96 4.76 -2.05
N ALA A 135 6.29 6.06 -2.05
CA ALA A 135 7.25 6.64 -1.12
C ALA A 135 6.75 7.98 -0.60
N THR A 136 7.00 8.29 0.66
CA THR A 136 6.87 9.68 1.12
C THR A 136 7.97 10.53 0.49
N THR A 137 7.74 11.83 0.34
CA THR A 137 8.75 12.82 -0.09
C THR A 137 8.97 13.92 0.93
N SER A 138 7.98 14.21 1.78
CA SER A 138 8.04 15.11 2.92
C SER A 138 7.07 14.63 4.00
N ALA A 139 6.85 15.41 5.06
CA ALA A 139 5.85 15.13 6.11
C ALA A 139 4.38 15.15 5.61
N VAL A 140 4.14 15.62 4.37
CA VAL A 140 2.79 15.77 3.81
C VAL A 140 2.64 15.28 2.37
N ASN A 141 3.75 15.03 1.66
CA ASN A 141 3.75 14.67 0.24
C ASN A 141 4.25 13.25 0.01
N MET A 142 3.74 12.62 -1.05
CA MET A 142 4.13 11.27 -1.48
C MET A 142 4.34 11.21 -2.99
N THR A 143 4.90 10.11 -3.45
CA THR A 143 4.99 9.74 -4.87
C THR A 143 4.54 8.31 -5.06
N PHE A 144 3.92 8.05 -6.20
CA PHE A 144 3.60 6.72 -6.70
C PHE A 144 4.26 6.52 -8.05
N GLY A 145 4.56 5.29 -8.40
CA GLY A 145 5.10 5.00 -9.71
C GLY A 145 5.17 3.52 -10.03
N SER A 146 5.26 3.25 -11.32
CA SER A 146 5.53 1.94 -11.89
C SER A 146 6.45 2.09 -13.09
N CYS A 147 7.37 1.14 -13.28
CA CYS A 147 8.20 1.12 -14.48
C CYS A 147 7.70 0.05 -15.45
N TRP A 148 7.68 0.37 -16.73
CA TRP A 148 7.25 -0.53 -17.78
C TRP A 148 8.27 -0.56 -18.91
N LYS A 149 8.74 -1.77 -19.27
CA LYS A 149 9.72 -1.99 -20.36
C LYS A 149 10.94 -1.06 -20.28
N GLY A 150 11.45 -0.82 -19.06
CA GLY A 150 12.62 0.02 -18.81
C GLY A 150 12.36 1.53 -18.79
N ALA A 151 11.11 1.99 -18.93
CA ALA A 151 10.72 3.39 -18.74
C ALA A 151 10.18 3.62 -17.33
N GLU A 152 10.63 4.68 -16.68
CA GLU A 152 10.09 5.11 -15.38
C GLU A 152 8.82 5.94 -15.58
N GLY A 153 7.73 5.54 -14.93
CA GLY A 153 6.53 6.35 -14.75
C GLY A 153 6.33 6.67 -13.27
N TRP A 154 6.12 7.94 -12.94
CA TRP A 154 5.82 8.37 -11.58
C TRP A 154 5.03 9.69 -11.57
N PHE A 155 4.35 9.95 -10.46
CA PHE A 155 3.71 11.24 -10.20
C PHE A 155 3.75 11.58 -8.71
N ALA A 156 3.67 12.88 -8.40
CA ALA A 156 3.64 13.40 -7.03
C ALA A 156 2.20 13.54 -6.56
N CYS A 157 1.99 13.35 -5.26
CA CYS A 157 0.73 13.61 -4.57
C CYS A 157 0.99 14.55 -3.40
N ASP A 158 0.78 15.84 -3.61
CA ASP A 158 1.04 16.87 -2.61
C ASP A 158 -0.09 16.97 -1.59
N ASN A 159 0.26 17.30 -0.35
CA ASN A 159 -0.66 17.42 0.78
C ASN A 159 -1.61 16.22 0.91
N SER A 160 -1.11 15.03 0.58
CA SER A 160 -1.90 13.81 0.44
C SER A 160 -2.08 13.08 1.77
N TYR A 161 -1.17 13.30 2.72
CA TYR A 161 -1.27 12.70 4.05
C TYR A 161 -0.74 13.65 5.13
N LYS A 162 -0.85 13.23 6.39
CA LYS A 162 -0.29 13.93 7.54
C LYS A 162 0.36 12.94 8.48
N GLU A 163 1.57 13.24 8.93
CA GLU A 163 2.24 12.45 9.96
C GLU A 163 1.41 12.34 11.24
N GLY A 164 1.49 11.18 11.89
CA GLY A 164 0.72 10.85 13.08
C GLY A 164 -0.71 10.39 12.78
N GLU A 165 -1.22 10.58 11.57
CA GLU A 165 -2.57 10.16 11.17
C GLU A 165 -2.56 8.94 10.27
N TRP A 166 -3.54 8.06 10.45
CA TRP A 166 -3.71 6.90 9.59
C TRP A 166 -4.23 7.34 8.23
N THR A 167 -3.53 6.93 7.18
CA THR A 167 -3.85 7.25 5.80
C THR A 167 -4.03 5.96 5.01
N HIS A 168 -5.13 5.88 4.27
CA HIS A 168 -5.36 4.80 3.31
C HIS A 168 -4.79 5.21 1.96
N VAL A 169 -4.01 4.32 1.34
CA VAL A 169 -3.53 4.49 -0.03
C VAL A 169 -3.95 3.31 -0.88
N ALA A 170 -4.31 3.58 -2.12
CA ALA A 170 -4.46 2.57 -3.16
C ALA A 170 -3.77 3.04 -4.43
N TYR A 171 -3.01 2.16 -5.08
CA TYR A 171 -2.41 2.40 -6.39
C TYR A 171 -2.95 1.36 -7.35
N VAL A 172 -3.60 1.82 -8.42
CA VAL A 172 -4.34 0.99 -9.36
C VAL A 172 -3.80 1.25 -10.76
N VAL A 173 -3.50 0.18 -11.49
CA VAL A 173 -3.08 0.25 -12.89
C VAL A 173 -3.97 -0.68 -13.70
N ASP A 174 -4.56 -0.16 -14.78
CA ASP A 174 -5.53 -0.86 -15.62
C ASP A 174 -4.96 -1.33 -16.98
N GLY A 175 -3.62 -1.38 -17.09
CA GLY A 175 -2.91 -1.66 -18.33
C GLY A 175 -2.68 -0.44 -19.23
N LYS A 176 -3.30 0.71 -18.92
CA LYS A 176 -3.14 1.97 -19.68
C LYS A 176 -2.81 3.15 -18.79
N THR A 177 -3.49 3.26 -17.66
CA THR A 177 -3.43 4.40 -16.75
C THR A 177 -3.13 3.90 -15.35
N ALA A 178 -2.23 4.61 -14.68
CA ALA A 178 -1.95 4.44 -13.28
C ALA A 178 -2.67 5.55 -12.48
N THR A 179 -3.34 5.19 -11.41
CA THR A 179 -4.07 6.13 -10.55
C THR A 179 -3.78 5.83 -9.09
N ALA A 180 -3.43 6.85 -8.31
CA ALA A 180 -3.36 6.75 -6.87
C ALA A 180 -4.61 7.34 -6.22
N TYR A 181 -5.05 6.71 -5.15
CA TYR A 181 -6.06 7.20 -4.24
C TYR A 181 -5.44 7.37 -2.87
N VAL A 182 -5.63 8.52 -2.26
CA VAL A 182 -5.23 8.78 -0.88
C VAL A 182 -6.46 9.24 -0.10
N ASN A 183 -6.79 8.51 0.97
CA ASN A 183 -8.05 8.64 1.71
C ASN A 183 -9.29 8.69 0.79
N ASN A 184 -9.31 7.76 -0.18
CA ASN A 184 -10.39 7.55 -1.16
C ASN A 184 -10.60 8.71 -2.15
N LYS A 185 -9.60 9.57 -2.33
CA LYS A 185 -9.62 10.66 -3.30
C LYS A 185 -8.42 10.57 -4.22
N ILE A 186 -8.62 10.92 -5.49
CA ILE A 186 -7.50 11.19 -6.39
C ILE A 186 -6.85 12.50 -5.91
N PRO A 187 -5.55 12.51 -5.59
CA PRO A 187 -4.86 13.72 -5.16
C PRO A 187 -4.89 14.82 -6.23
N ALA A 188 -4.88 16.09 -5.81
CA ALA A 188 -4.99 17.22 -6.72
C ALA A 188 -3.76 17.39 -7.63
N SER A 189 -2.59 16.92 -7.18
CA SER A 189 -1.43 16.66 -8.03
C SER A 189 -1.29 15.15 -8.22
N GLY A 190 -1.11 14.74 -9.49
CA GLY A 190 -1.07 13.34 -9.91
C GLY A 190 -1.27 13.21 -11.40
#